data_AF-Q2QL31-F1
#
_entry.id   AF-Q2QL31-F1
#
_cell.length_a   1.000
_cell.length_b   1.000
_cell.length_c   1.000
_cell.angle_alpha   90.00
_cell.angle_beta   90.00
_cell.angle_gamma   90.00
#
_symmetry.space_group_name_H-M   'P 1'
#
loop_
_entity.id
_entity.type
_entity.pdbx_description
1 polymer ?
#
loop_
_entity_poly.entity_id
_entity_poly.type
_entity_poly.pdbx_seq_one_letter_code
_entity_poly.pdbx_strand_id
1 'polypeptide(L)'
;HYESMQKEFNKLKEKNERLRKSMRQRVGDDLDELNHSELCGLEQNLSEALKKIRLALDSKIKRQIDTYKKKIRSAESNRNKVFRDAQELNCTFEESEEDYESMLVMRNGNPQLFPIRVQPTHPNLHERGFGYHDLRLG
;
A
#
# COMPACT_ATOMS: atom_id res chain seq x y z
N HIS A 1 12.87 5.68 49.19
CA HIS A 1 12.29 5.84 47.84
C HIS A 1 13.35 5.87 46.73
N TYR A 2 14.42 6.67 46.87
CA TYR A 2 15.51 6.75 45.89
C TYR A 2 16.18 5.40 45.60
N GLU A 3 16.52 4.62 46.64
CA GLU A 3 17.15 3.31 46.46
C GLU A 3 16.30 2.33 45.64
N SER A 4 14.98 2.34 45.82
CA SER A 4 14.07 1.48 45.05
C SER A 4 14.04 1.90 43.57
N MET A 5 14.04 3.21 43.30
CA MET A 5 14.11 3.74 41.94
C MET A 5 15.46 3.40 41.27
N GLN A 6 16.55 3.51 42.01
CA GLN A 6 17.89 3.18 41.52
C GLN A 6 18.04 1.68 41.23
N LYS A 7 17.48 0.81 42.08
CA LYS A 7 17.42 -0.64 41.83
C LYS A 7 16.65 -0.96 40.55
N GLU A 8 15.48 -0.36 40.35
CA GLU A 8 14.68 -0.60 39.14
C GLU A 8 15.37 -0.05 37.89
N PHE A 9 15.99 1.13 37.98
CA PHE A 9 16.79 1.69 36.89
C PHE A 9 17.93 0.75 36.47
N ASN A 10 18.70 0.23 37.43
CA ASN A 10 19.80 -0.69 37.14
C ASN A 10 19.31 -1.99 36.49
N LYS A 11 18.18 -2.53 36.96
CA LYS A 11 17.54 -3.72 36.37
C LYS A 11 17.09 -3.47 34.93
N LEU A 12 16.48 -2.33 34.66
CA LEU A 12 16.06 -1.95 33.30
C LEU A 12 17.27 -1.74 32.39
N LYS A 13 18.33 -1.09 32.90
CA LYS A 13 19.58 -0.88 32.17
C LYS A 13 20.22 -2.21 31.78
N GLU A 14 20.34 -3.14 32.72
CA GLU A 14 20.87 -4.48 32.45
C GLU A 14 20.03 -5.23 31.41
N LYS A 15 18.70 -5.18 31.55
CA LYS A 15 17.80 -5.79 30.56
C LYS A 15 17.99 -5.17 29.17
N ASN A 16 18.14 -3.85 29.09
CA ASN A 16 18.34 -3.14 27.82
C ASN A 16 19.66 -3.56 27.15
N GLU A 17 20.76 -3.59 27.91
CA GLU A 17 22.06 -4.01 27.39
C GLU A 17 22.05 -5.45 26.88
N ARG A 18 21.41 -6.37 27.62
CA ARG A 18 21.22 -7.76 27.14
C ARG A 18 20.41 -7.83 25.85
N LEU A 19 19.35 -7.03 25.73
CA LEU A 19 18.54 -6.99 24.51
C LEU A 19 19.33 -6.42 23.33
N ARG A 20 20.07 -5.32 23.53
CA ARG A 20 20.93 -4.73 22.49
C ARG A 20 21.99 -5.71 22.02
N LYS A 21 22.65 -6.41 22.95
CA LYS A 21 23.61 -7.46 22.63
C LYS A 21 22.96 -8.59 21.83
N SER A 22 21.79 -9.07 22.24
CA SER A 22 21.05 -10.08 21.47
C SER A 22 20.68 -9.60 20.06
N MET A 23 20.31 -8.33 19.87
CA MET A 23 20.04 -7.78 18.55
C MET A 23 21.30 -7.74 17.67
N ARG A 24 22.45 -7.35 18.24
CA ARG A 24 23.75 -7.38 17.56
C ARG A 24 24.16 -8.80 17.14
N GLN A 25 24.02 -9.77 18.05
CA GLN A 25 24.27 -11.18 17.74
C GLN A 25 23.38 -11.71 16.63
N ARG A 26 22.10 -11.33 16.61
CA ARG A 26 21.18 -11.72 15.53
C ARG A 26 21.57 -11.16 14.16
N VAL A 27 22.33 -10.06 14.08
CA VAL A 27 22.83 -9.51 12.82
C VAL A 27 24.26 -9.97 12.48
N GLY A 28 24.91 -10.73 13.37
CA GLY A 28 26.22 -11.33 13.15
C GLY A 28 27.37 -10.67 13.92
N ASP A 29 27.09 -9.71 14.81
CA ASP A 29 28.08 -9.02 15.64
C ASP A 29 28.24 -9.69 17.02
N ASP A 30 29.32 -9.41 17.77
CA ASP A 30 29.56 -9.92 19.14
C ASP A 30 29.39 -11.46 19.30
N LEU A 31 29.77 -12.22 18.27
CA LEU A 31 29.65 -13.69 18.24
C LEU A 31 30.76 -14.40 19.02
N ASP A 32 31.91 -13.74 19.21
CA ASP A 32 33.08 -14.31 19.92
C ASP A 32 32.79 -14.60 21.40
N GLU A 33 31.74 -13.98 21.96
CA GLU A 33 31.29 -14.19 23.33
C GLU A 33 30.37 -15.41 23.50
N LEU A 34 30.02 -16.10 22.40
CA LEU A 34 29.13 -17.26 22.40
C LEU A 34 29.93 -18.56 22.26
N ASN A 35 29.54 -19.58 23.01
CA ASN A 35 30.05 -20.93 22.79
C ASN A 35 29.37 -21.59 21.58
N HIS A 36 29.92 -22.73 21.14
CA HIS A 36 29.40 -23.45 19.97
C HIS A 36 27.91 -23.82 20.08
N SER A 37 27.46 -24.28 21.25
CA SER A 37 26.06 -24.62 21.47
C SER A 37 25.14 -23.39 21.39
N GLU A 38 25.60 -22.25 21.89
CA GLU A 38 24.86 -20.99 21.82
C GLU A 38 24.78 -20.46 20.40
N LEU A 39 25.85 -20.58 19.61
CA LEU A 39 25.86 -20.24 18.18
C LEU A 39 24.87 -21.10 17.40
N CYS A 40 24.87 -22.42 17.61
CA CYS A 40 23.89 -23.31 16.98
C CYS A 40 22.44 -22.97 17.40
N GLY A 41 22.22 -22.65 18.68
CA GLY A 41 20.92 -22.21 19.17
C GLY A 41 20.45 -20.90 18.53
N LEU A 42 21.36 -19.94 18.34
CA LEU A 42 21.09 -18.67 17.67
C LEU A 42 20.74 -18.88 16.19
N GLU A 43 21.51 -19.71 15.47
CA GLU A 43 21.24 -20.08 14.08
C GLU A 43 19.86 -20.70 13.92
N GLN A 44 19.53 -21.70 14.76
CA GLN A 44 18.24 -22.35 14.74
C GLN A 44 17.11 -21.35 15.02
N ASN A 45 17.27 -20.47 16.02
CA ASN A 45 16.26 -19.46 16.34
C ASN A 45 16.00 -18.51 15.16
N LEU A 46 17.06 -18.06 14.48
CA LEU A 46 16.96 -17.21 13.31
C LEU A 46 16.28 -17.93 12.13
N SER A 47 16.66 -19.17 11.88
CA SER A 47 16.06 -20.01 10.83
C SER A 47 14.55 -20.19 11.04
N GLU A 48 14.12 -20.50 12.27
CA GLU A 48 12.72 -20.62 12.62
C GLU A 48 11.95 -19.30 12.50
N ALA A 49 12.53 -18.19 12.97
CA ALA A 49 11.91 -16.86 12.87
C ALA A 49 11.72 -16.46 11.40
N LEU A 50 12.73 -16.69 10.57
CA LEU A 50 12.70 -16.39 9.15
C LEU A 50 11.69 -17.26 8.40
N LYS A 51 11.54 -18.55 8.76
CA LYS A 51 10.46 -19.41 8.25
C LYS A 51 9.08 -18.83 8.55
N LYS A 52 8.84 -18.37 9.80
CA LYS A 52 7.57 -17.75 10.19
C LYS A 52 7.28 -16.47 9.40
N ILE A 53 8.30 -15.62 9.21
CA ILE A 53 8.18 -14.38 8.43
C ILE A 53 7.83 -14.70 6.97
N ARG A 54 8.53 -15.64 6.33
CA ARG A 54 8.25 -16.05 4.95
C ARG A 54 6.82 -16.57 4.78
N LEU A 55 6.38 -17.47 5.66
CA LEU A 55 5.01 -18.00 5.63
C LEU A 55 3.95 -16.90 5.75
N ALA A 56 4.17 -15.90 6.61
CA ALA A 56 3.28 -14.77 6.77
C ALA A 56 3.25 -13.86 5.52
N LEU A 57 4.42 -13.60 4.92
CA LEU A 57 4.54 -12.83 3.69
C LEU A 57 3.87 -13.54 2.52
N ASP A 58 4.13 -14.83 2.32
CA ASP A 58 3.51 -15.64 1.27
C ASP A 58 1.99 -15.65 1.40
N SER A 59 1.49 -15.81 2.63
CA SER A 59 0.06 -15.74 2.92
C SER A 59 -0.54 -14.37 2.62
N LYS A 60 0.19 -13.29 2.91
CA LYS A 60 -0.27 -11.91 2.63
C LYS A 60 -0.31 -11.64 1.13
N ILE A 61 0.75 -12.01 0.40
CA ILE A 61 0.85 -11.86 -1.05
C ILE A 61 -0.27 -12.66 -1.73
N LYS A 62 -0.46 -13.93 -1.34
CA LYS A 62 -1.53 -14.78 -1.87
C LYS A 62 -2.91 -14.15 -1.70
N ARG A 63 -3.22 -13.66 -0.50
CA ARG A 63 -4.49 -12.96 -0.24
C ARG A 63 -4.67 -11.73 -1.12
N GLN A 64 -3.62 -10.91 -1.27
CA GLN A 64 -3.67 -9.73 -2.13
C GLN A 64 -3.94 -10.10 -3.59
N ILE A 65 -3.22 -11.11 -4.12
CA ILE A 65 -3.45 -11.64 -5.46
C ILE A 65 -4.90 -12.10 -5.62
N ASP A 66 -5.42 -12.87 -4.69
CA ASP A 66 -6.80 -13.37 -4.75
C ASP A 66 -7.83 -12.23 -4.71
N THR A 67 -7.59 -11.20 -3.90
CA THR A 67 -8.43 -9.99 -3.88
C THR A 67 -8.43 -9.28 -5.22
N TYR A 68 -7.26 -9.04 -5.82
CA TYR A 68 -7.20 -8.34 -7.11
C TYR A 68 -7.78 -9.19 -8.26
N LYS A 69 -7.55 -10.50 -8.25
CA LYS A 69 -8.20 -11.43 -9.19
C LYS A 69 -9.74 -11.36 -9.08
N LYS A 70 -10.29 -11.31 -7.86
CA LYS A 70 -11.74 -11.13 -7.65
C LYS A 70 -12.24 -9.78 -8.16
N LYS A 71 -11.49 -8.70 -7.91
CA LYS A 71 -11.83 -7.35 -8.42
C LYS A 71 -11.91 -7.32 -9.95
N ILE A 72 -10.91 -7.89 -10.63
CA ILE A 72 -10.87 -7.97 -12.09
C ILE A 72 -12.11 -8.72 -12.63
N ARG A 73 -12.37 -9.92 -12.11
CA ARG A 73 -13.56 -10.70 -12.54
C ARG A 73 -14.88 -9.96 -12.30
N SER A 74 -15.00 -9.25 -11.17
CA SER A 74 -16.19 -8.46 -10.86
C SER A 74 -16.36 -7.29 -11.83
N ALA A 75 -15.27 -6.60 -12.18
CA ALA A 75 -15.29 -5.50 -13.13
C ALA A 75 -15.63 -5.98 -14.56
N GLU A 76 -15.04 -7.10 -14.99
CA GLU A 76 -15.34 -7.74 -16.27
C GLU A 76 -16.80 -8.21 -16.35
N SER A 77 -17.31 -8.84 -15.28
CA SER A 77 -18.70 -9.26 -15.20
C SER A 77 -19.66 -8.07 -15.29
N ASN A 78 -19.36 -6.97 -14.59
CA ASN A 78 -20.15 -5.74 -14.65
C ASN A 78 -20.10 -5.10 -16.05
N ARG A 79 -18.91 -4.99 -16.65
CA ARG A 79 -18.73 -4.48 -18.02
C ARG A 79 -19.56 -5.30 -19.02
N ASN A 80 -19.49 -6.62 -18.94
CA ASN A 80 -20.23 -7.51 -19.83
C ASN A 80 -21.75 -7.39 -19.62
N LYS A 81 -22.19 -7.14 -18.38
CA LYS A 81 -23.61 -6.88 -18.08
C LYS A 81 -24.07 -5.58 -18.73
N VAL A 82 -23.39 -4.46 -18.47
CA VAL A 82 -23.71 -3.15 -19.06
C VAL A 82 -23.72 -3.21 -20.59
N PHE A 83 -22.77 -3.92 -21.19
CA PHE A 83 -22.72 -4.10 -22.65
C PHE A 83 -23.94 -4.86 -23.19
N ARG A 84 -24.39 -5.93 -22.51
CA ARG A 84 -25.61 -6.64 -22.89
C ARG A 84 -26.86 -5.78 -22.71
N ASP A 85 -26.98 -5.10 -21.57
CA ASP A 85 -28.11 -4.22 -21.29
C ASP A 85 -28.23 -3.11 -22.35
N ALA A 86 -27.10 -2.54 -22.81
CA ALA A 86 -27.06 -1.55 -23.89
C ALA A 86 -27.47 -2.14 -25.26
N GLN A 87 -27.06 -3.38 -25.56
CA GLN A 87 -27.46 -4.08 -26.77
C GLN A 87 -28.97 -4.40 -26.78
N GLU A 88 -29.53 -4.81 -25.64
CA GLU A 88 -30.96 -5.10 -25.48
C GLU A 88 -31.83 -3.84 -25.61
N LEU A 89 -31.35 -2.70 -25.15
CA LEU A 89 -32.01 -1.40 -25.32
C LEU A 89 -31.91 -0.85 -26.76
N ASN A 90 -31.24 -1.56 -27.67
CA ASN A 90 -30.97 -1.14 -29.04
C ASN A 90 -30.40 0.29 -29.12
N CYS A 91 -29.66 0.70 -28.08
CA CYS A 91 -28.91 1.94 -28.05
C CYS A 91 -27.78 1.80 -29.07
N THR A 92 -28.10 2.05 -30.32
CA THR A 92 -27.11 2.28 -31.36
C THR A 92 -26.41 3.56 -30.94
N PHE A 93 -25.10 3.48 -30.68
CA PHE A 93 -24.27 4.68 -30.72
C PHE A 93 -24.30 5.09 -32.19
N GLU A 94 -25.30 5.88 -32.56
CA GLU A 94 -25.26 6.59 -33.83
C GLU A 94 -24.02 7.47 -33.72
N GLU A 95 -22.93 7.07 -34.38
CA GLU A 95 -21.90 8.00 -34.79
C GLU A 95 -22.59 8.99 -35.73
N SER A 96 -23.31 9.95 -35.14
CA SER A 96 -23.67 11.17 -35.82
C SER A 96 -22.35 11.88 -36.10
N GLU A 97 -21.83 11.66 -37.30
CA GLU A 97 -20.68 12.38 -37.87
C GLU A 97 -20.91 13.90 -37.81
N GLU A 98 -22.18 14.33 -37.73
CA GLU A 98 -22.61 15.72 -37.61
C GLU A 98 -22.32 16.33 -36.21
N ASP A 99 -22.28 15.54 -35.14
CA ASP A 99 -22.13 16.06 -33.76
C ASP A 99 -20.66 16.20 -33.33
N TYR A 100 -19.75 15.42 -33.95
CA TYR A 100 -18.30 15.57 -33.74
C TYR A 100 -17.75 16.85 -34.39
N GLU A 101 -18.21 17.19 -35.60
CA GLU A 101 -17.86 18.44 -36.25
C GLU A 101 -18.45 19.65 -35.51
N SER A 102 -19.66 19.53 -34.98
CA SER A 102 -20.26 20.58 -34.14
C SER A 102 -19.44 20.85 -32.85
N MET A 103 -18.93 19.80 -32.18
CA MET A 103 -17.98 19.95 -31.05
C MET A 103 -16.62 20.52 -31.45
N LEU A 104 -16.10 20.18 -32.63
CA LEU A 104 -14.82 20.67 -33.13
C LEU A 104 -14.91 22.16 -33.54
N VAL A 105 -16.02 22.59 -34.12
CA VAL A 105 -16.28 23.98 -34.50
C VAL A 105 -16.46 24.88 -33.27
N MET A 106 -17.10 24.39 -32.19
CA MET A 106 -17.21 25.13 -30.92
C MET A 106 -15.85 25.36 -30.23
N ARG A 107 -14.82 24.56 -30.54
CA ARG A 107 -13.47 24.71 -29.97
C ARG A 107 -12.69 25.89 -30.57
N ASN A 108 -13.03 26.30 -31.80
CA ASN A 108 -12.30 27.35 -32.53
C ASN A 108 -12.99 28.72 -32.48
N GLY A 109 -14.19 28.80 -31.90
CA GLY A 109 -14.93 30.05 -31.70
C GLY A 109 -15.45 30.17 -30.28
N ASN A 110 -14.58 30.59 -29.35
CA ASN A 110 -14.86 30.85 -27.94
C ASN A 110 -15.38 29.64 -27.12
N PRO A 111 -14.59 29.09 -26.18
CA PRO A 111 -15.08 28.04 -25.31
C PRO A 111 -16.06 28.63 -24.29
N GLN A 112 -17.35 28.64 -24.61
CA GLN A 112 -18.38 28.65 -23.57
C GLN A 112 -18.33 27.28 -22.90
N LEU A 113 -17.37 27.16 -21.97
CA LEU A 113 -17.32 26.12 -20.95
C LEU A 113 -18.73 25.97 -20.40
N PHE A 114 -19.37 24.82 -20.59
CA PHE A 114 -20.42 24.42 -19.67
C PHE A 114 -19.76 24.40 -18.29
N PRO A 115 -20.14 25.28 -17.34
CA PRO A 115 -19.58 25.20 -16.02
C PRO A 115 -20.13 23.90 -15.41
N ILE A 116 -19.26 22.91 -15.21
CA ILE A 116 -19.53 21.86 -14.23
C ILE A 116 -19.62 22.61 -12.90
N ARG A 117 -20.83 22.99 -12.49
CA ARG A 117 -21.07 23.62 -11.21
C ARG A 117 -20.98 22.52 -10.16
N VAL A 118 -19.75 22.26 -9.70
CA VAL A 118 -19.53 21.51 -8.47
C VAL A 118 -20.11 22.39 -7.36
N GLN A 119 -21.25 22.00 -6.79
CA GLN A 119 -21.79 22.69 -5.63
C GLN A 119 -20.74 22.63 -4.50
N PRO A 120 -20.32 23.76 -3.90
CA PRO A 120 -19.28 23.80 -2.86
C PRO A 120 -19.66 23.14 -1.52
N THR A 121 -20.80 22.45 -1.43
CA THR A 121 -21.34 21.90 -0.18
C THR A 121 -21.34 20.37 -0.18
N HIS A 122 -20.16 19.78 -0.36
CA HIS A 122 -19.90 18.41 0.07
C HIS A 122 -18.71 18.41 1.05
N PRO A 123 -18.90 17.98 2.31
CA PRO A 123 -17.91 18.15 3.38
C PRO A 123 -16.67 17.24 3.26
N ASN A 124 -16.49 16.51 2.14
CA ASN A 124 -15.46 15.48 2.03
C ASN A 124 -14.47 15.66 0.87
N LEU A 125 -14.50 16.76 0.12
CA LEU A 125 -13.42 17.09 -0.83
C LEU A 125 -12.34 17.88 -0.10
N HIS A 126 -11.52 17.18 0.68
CA HIS A 126 -10.19 17.67 1.01
C HIS A 126 -9.35 17.62 -0.27
N GLU A 127 -9.20 18.80 -0.86
CA GLU A 127 -8.02 19.28 -1.56
C GLU A 127 -6.77 18.42 -1.29
N ARG A 128 -6.47 17.50 -2.20
CA ARG A 128 -5.13 16.93 -2.31
C ARG A 128 -4.71 17.09 -3.76
N GLY A 129 -4.09 18.25 -4.01
CA GLY A 129 -3.45 18.58 -5.27
C GLY A 129 -2.50 17.47 -5.72
N PHE A 130 -2.50 17.24 -7.02
CA PHE A 130 -1.50 16.45 -7.73
C PHE A 130 -0.16 17.18 -7.63
N GLY A 131 0.62 16.87 -6.60
CA GLY A 131 2.03 17.24 -6.51
C GLY A 131 2.89 16.09 -7.03
N TYR A 132 3.06 16.02 -8.34
CA TYR A 132 4.32 15.50 -8.88
C TYR A 132 5.40 16.56 -8.59
N HIS A 133 6.65 16.11 -8.44
CA HIS A 133 7.91 16.84 -8.22
C HIS A 133 8.48 16.70 -6.80
N ASP A 134 9.30 15.67 -6.61
CA ASP A 134 10.68 15.85 -6.13
C ASP A 134 11.47 14.54 -6.29
N LEU A 135 11.94 14.31 -7.51
CA LEU A 135 13.15 13.52 -7.76
C LEU A 135 14.26 14.53 -8.02
N ARG A 136 15.00 14.90 -6.98
CA ARG A 136 16.33 15.48 -7.16
C ARG A 136 17.28 14.90 -6.13
N LEU A 137 18.19 14.10 -6.64
CA LEU A 137 19.44 13.70 -6.00
C LEU A 137 20.34 14.93 -5.89
N GLY A 138 20.85 15.17 -4.69
CA GLY A 138 21.82 16.22 -4.35
C GLY A 138 22.20 16.08 -2.89
#